data_AF-A0A5J4PFB3-F1
#
_entry.id   AF-A0A5J4PFB3-F1
#
_cell.length_a   1.000
_cell.length_b   1.000
_cell.length_c   1.000
_cell.angle_alpha   90.00
_cell.angle_beta   90.00
_cell.angle_gamma   90.00
#
_symmetry.space_group_name_H-M   'P 1'
#
loop_
_entity.id
_entity.type
_entity.pdbx_description
1 polymer ?
#
loop_
_entity_poly.entity_id
_entity_poly.type
_entity_poly.pdbx_seq_one_letter_code
_entity_poly.pdbx_strand_id
1 'polypeptide(L)'
;MEDVLLSELDLPFIEAFNYYLRVKRKMKPGTVRARIVLLNKVIRLALHRNFISRPPFEGFGVEKPQVQNRSLSAEELNRLISTPIQSSTQSFIRDLFIFSTFTGISYADLKKLSWKDIITEEDGSRWISTDRQKTKTIFHVKLLNIPVQIMERYRGLATGGNVFPPMSLGQVNVGLKKVA
;
A
#
# COMPACT_ATOMS: atom_id res chain seq x y z
N MET A 1 -30.45 -1.16 17.96
CA MET A 1 -29.55 -2.33 18.01
C MET A 1 -29.03 -2.33 19.41
N GLU A 2 -29.32 -3.38 20.17
CA GLU A 2 -28.93 -3.49 21.57
C GLU A 2 -27.52 -4.07 21.64
N ASP A 3 -26.79 -3.70 22.69
CA ASP A 3 -25.45 -4.23 22.93
C ASP A 3 -25.54 -5.70 23.32
N VAL A 4 -24.55 -6.48 22.88
CA VAL A 4 -24.43 -7.92 23.19
C VAL A 4 -23.32 -8.10 24.21
N LEU A 5 -23.56 -8.86 25.27
CA LEU A 5 -22.54 -9.12 26.29
C LEU A 5 -21.42 -9.99 25.70
N LEU A 6 -20.19 -9.72 26.12
CA LEU A 6 -19.03 -10.46 25.61
C LEU A 6 -19.08 -11.96 25.94
N SER A 7 -19.70 -12.30 27.07
CA SER A 7 -19.95 -13.68 27.52
C SER A 7 -20.99 -14.43 26.70
N GLU A 8 -21.83 -13.73 25.94
CA GLU A 8 -22.87 -14.31 25.08
C GLU A 8 -22.35 -14.63 23.68
N LEU A 9 -21.10 -14.26 23.37
CA LEU A 9 -20.50 -14.63 22.11
C LEU A 9 -20.21 -16.13 22.09
N ASP A 10 -20.65 -16.78 21.03
CA ASP A 10 -20.44 -18.20 20.76
C ASP A 10 -20.14 -18.44 19.28
N LEU A 11 -19.92 -19.71 18.91
CA LEU A 11 -19.65 -20.09 17.53
C LEU A 11 -20.82 -19.72 16.57
N PRO A 12 -22.10 -20.00 16.89
CA PRO A 12 -23.25 -19.54 16.11
C PRO A 12 -23.26 -18.03 15.84
N PHE A 13 -22.96 -17.20 16.84
CA PHE A 13 -22.86 -15.75 16.65
C PHE A 13 -21.77 -15.40 15.63
N ILE A 14 -20.60 -16.03 15.73
CA ILE A 14 -19.47 -15.78 14.83
C ILE A 14 -19.79 -16.20 13.40
N GLU A 15 -20.46 -17.34 13.22
CA GLU A 15 -20.92 -17.83 11.93
C GLU A 15 -21.96 -16.88 11.31
N ALA A 16 -22.94 -16.45 12.11
CA ALA A 16 -23.95 -15.48 11.71
C ALA A 16 -23.31 -14.12 11.34
N PHE A 17 -22.31 -13.67 12.09
CA PHE A 17 -21.56 -12.46 11.79
C PHE A 17 -20.75 -12.58 10.50
N ASN A 18 -20.05 -13.70 10.29
CA ASN A 18 -19.34 -13.98 9.03
C ASN A 18 -20.32 -14.02 7.84
N TYR A 19 -21.47 -14.68 7.99
CA TYR A 19 -22.54 -14.70 7.00
C TYR A 19 -23.06 -13.30 6.70
N TYR A 20 -23.35 -12.50 7.75
CA TYR A 20 -23.79 -11.13 7.60
C TYR A 20 -22.79 -10.28 6.80
N LEU A 21 -21.49 -10.38 7.12
CA LEU A 21 -20.45 -9.65 6.39
C LEU A 21 -20.34 -10.09 4.93
N ARG A 22 -20.41 -11.40 4.65
CA ARG A 22 -20.28 -11.96 3.30
C ARG A 22 -21.51 -11.73 2.44
N VAL A 23 -22.70 -12.02 2.96
CA VAL A 23 -23.95 -12.11 2.18
C VAL A 23 -24.74 -10.81 2.26
N LYS A 24 -24.98 -10.30 3.46
CA LYS A 24 -25.80 -9.09 3.64
C LYS A 24 -25.01 -7.82 3.29
N ARG A 25 -23.75 -7.74 3.72
CA ARG A 25 -22.86 -6.59 3.43
C ARG A 25 -22.05 -6.76 2.16
N LYS A 26 -22.10 -7.93 1.51
CA LYS A 26 -21.41 -8.23 0.23
C LYS A 26 -19.92 -7.86 0.28
N MET A 27 -19.28 -8.02 1.44
CA MET A 27 -17.88 -7.66 1.61
C MET A 27 -16.98 -8.69 0.94
N LYS A 28 -15.85 -8.21 0.40
CA LYS A 28 -14.83 -9.10 -0.18
C LYS A 28 -14.25 -10.01 0.91
N PRO A 29 -13.91 -11.28 0.59
CA PRO A 29 -13.39 -12.25 1.56
C PRO A 29 -12.20 -11.73 2.39
N GLY A 30 -11.28 -10.96 1.79
CA GLY A 30 -10.15 -10.36 2.51
C GLY A 30 -10.57 -9.35 3.59
N THR A 31 -11.60 -8.54 3.30
CA THR A 31 -12.16 -7.59 4.25
C THR A 31 -12.91 -8.31 5.37
N VAL A 32 -13.70 -9.33 5.02
CA VAL A 32 -14.38 -10.19 6.01
C VAL A 32 -13.38 -10.79 6.97
N ARG A 33 -12.30 -11.39 6.45
CA ARG A 33 -11.21 -11.96 7.26
C ARG A 33 -10.56 -10.92 8.15
N ALA A 34 -10.26 -9.73 7.65
CA ALA A 34 -9.69 -8.66 8.46
C ALA A 34 -10.59 -8.28 9.64
N ARG A 35 -11.91 -8.19 9.43
CA ARG A 35 -12.89 -7.90 10.50
C ARG A 35 -12.97 -9.01 11.53
N ILE A 36 -13.01 -10.26 11.09
CA ILE A 36 -13.05 -11.41 12.00
C ILE A 36 -11.77 -11.52 12.82
N VAL A 37 -10.60 -11.34 12.18
CA VAL A 37 -9.31 -11.33 12.88
C VAL A 37 -9.26 -10.21 13.93
N LEU A 38 -9.81 -9.03 13.62
CA LEU A 38 -9.90 -7.93 14.57
C LEU A 38 -10.80 -8.28 15.76
N LEU A 39 -11.98 -8.85 15.52
CA LEU A 39 -12.88 -9.30 16.59
C LEU A 39 -12.20 -10.36 17.46
N ASN A 40 -11.55 -11.35 16.86
CA ASN A 40 -10.80 -12.37 17.58
C ASN A 40 -9.66 -11.76 18.43
N LYS A 41 -9.02 -10.68 17.96
CA LYS A 41 -8.01 -9.97 18.76
C LYS A 41 -8.60 -9.36 20.03
N VAL A 42 -9.80 -8.77 19.95
CA VAL A 42 -10.51 -8.21 21.11
C VAL A 42 -10.93 -9.32 22.08
N ILE A 43 -11.46 -10.43 21.56
CA ILE A 43 -11.84 -11.60 22.38
C ILE A 43 -10.64 -12.21 23.09
N ARG A 44 -9.48 -12.34 22.42
CA ARG A 44 -8.24 -12.80 23.04
C ARG A 44 -7.76 -11.87 24.16
N LEU A 45 -7.92 -10.56 23.99
CA LEU A 45 -7.61 -9.60 25.05
C LEU A 45 -8.53 -9.78 26.26
N ALA A 46 -9.82 -10.04 26.04
CA ALA A 46 -10.77 -10.28 27.12
C ALA A 46 -10.53 -11.59 27.87
N LEU A 47 -10.14 -12.65 27.16
CA LEU A 47 -9.66 -13.90 27.76
C LEU A 47 -8.46 -13.65 28.66
N HIS A 48 -7.45 -12.92 28.15
CA HIS A 48 -6.25 -12.59 28.93
C HIS A 48 -6.56 -11.73 30.17
N ARG A 49 -7.67 -10.98 30.16
CA ARG A 49 -8.15 -10.18 31.30
C ARG A 49 -9.19 -10.90 32.15
N ASN A 50 -9.47 -12.18 31.89
CA ASN A 50 -10.47 -12.99 32.59
C ASN A 50 -11.90 -12.42 32.56
N PHE A 51 -12.24 -11.61 31.56
CA PHE A 51 -13.63 -11.14 31.35
C PHE A 51 -14.53 -12.24 30.80
N ILE A 52 -13.93 -13.21 30.11
CA ILE A 52 -14.58 -14.44 29.65
C ILE A 52 -13.63 -15.60 29.94
N SER A 53 -14.18 -16.79 30.16
CA SER A 53 -13.42 -17.99 30.54
C SER A 53 -13.15 -18.96 29.38
N ARG A 54 -13.86 -18.80 28.25
CA ARG A 54 -13.77 -19.69 27.09
C ARG A 54 -13.65 -18.93 25.78
N PRO A 55 -12.84 -19.40 24.82
CA PRO A 55 -12.70 -18.76 23.52
C PRO A 55 -13.91 -19.09 22.62
N PRO A 56 -14.76 -18.10 22.27
CA PRO A 56 -15.92 -18.35 21.40
C PRO A 56 -15.54 -18.70 19.95
N PHE A 57 -14.31 -18.38 19.54
CA PHE A 57 -13.76 -18.67 18.20
C PHE A 57 -13.17 -20.08 18.05
N GLU A 58 -13.28 -20.95 19.05
CA GLU A 58 -12.69 -22.28 18.98
C GLU A 58 -13.30 -23.09 17.82
N GLY A 59 -12.43 -23.66 16.97
CA GLY A 59 -12.85 -24.38 15.76
C GLY A 59 -13.19 -23.49 14.54
N PHE A 60 -13.32 -22.17 14.69
CA PHE A 60 -13.70 -21.30 13.58
C PHE A 60 -12.51 -20.89 12.69
N GLY A 61 -12.43 -21.47 11.49
CA GLY A 61 -11.44 -21.14 10.48
C GLY A 61 -11.93 -20.09 9.49
N VAL A 62 -11.21 -18.96 9.37
CA VAL A 62 -11.45 -18.03 8.26
C VAL A 62 -10.58 -18.42 7.07
N GLU A 63 -11.23 -18.79 5.97
CA GLU A 63 -10.57 -19.03 4.69
C GLU A 63 -9.67 -17.85 4.30
N LYS A 64 -8.41 -18.15 4.00
CA LYS A 64 -7.47 -17.17 3.47
C LYS A 64 -7.80 -16.99 1.98
N PRO A 65 -8.27 -15.82 1.55
CA PRO A 65 -8.55 -15.63 0.14
C PRO A 65 -7.27 -15.74 -0.67
N GLN A 66 -7.36 -16.38 -1.84
CA GLN A 66 -6.29 -16.32 -2.82
C GLN A 66 -6.10 -14.87 -3.25
N VAL A 67 -4.89 -14.36 -3.05
CA VAL A 67 -4.51 -13.03 -3.53
C VAL A 67 -4.00 -13.23 -4.95
N GLN A 68 -4.72 -12.68 -5.93
CA GLN A 68 -4.18 -12.57 -7.28
C GLN A 68 -3.01 -11.60 -7.24
N ASN A 69 -1.80 -12.10 -7.51
CA ASN A 69 -0.64 -11.25 -7.71
C ASN A 69 -0.83 -10.51 -9.03
N ARG A 70 -0.85 -9.18 -8.99
CA ARG A 70 -0.94 -8.34 -10.18
C ARG A 70 0.42 -7.70 -10.36
N SER A 71 1.16 -8.19 -11.35
CA SER A 71 2.43 -7.64 -11.80
C SER A 71 2.30 -7.17 -13.24
N LEU A 72 3.10 -6.19 -13.62
CA LEU A 72 3.28 -5.84 -15.02
C LEU A 72 4.38 -6.72 -15.63
N SER A 73 4.15 -7.23 -16.83
CA SER A 73 5.21 -7.80 -17.67
C SER A 73 6.15 -6.71 -18.18
N ALA A 74 7.32 -7.09 -18.68
CA ALA A 74 8.25 -6.15 -19.30
C ALA A 74 7.59 -5.42 -20.49
N GLU A 75 6.79 -6.14 -21.28
CA GLU A 75 6.04 -5.61 -22.42
C GLU A 75 4.94 -4.63 -21.98
N GLU A 76 4.25 -4.91 -20.88
CA GLU A 76 3.27 -3.99 -20.28
C GLU A 76 3.94 -2.71 -19.76
N LEU A 77 5.08 -2.83 -19.08
CA LEU A 77 5.84 -1.69 -18.62
C LEU A 77 6.36 -0.85 -19.79
N ASN A 78 6.89 -1.49 -20.83
CA ASN A 78 7.37 -0.79 -22.03
C ASN A 78 6.24 -0.06 -22.75
N ARG A 79 5.06 -0.69 -22.88
CA ARG A 79 3.86 -0.02 -23.40
C ARG A 79 3.56 1.24 -22.60
N LEU A 80 3.49 1.13 -21.27
CA LEU A 80 3.23 2.26 -20.38
C LEU A 80 4.24 3.41 -20.57
N ILE A 81 5.52 3.10 -20.72
CA ILE A 81 6.60 4.09 -20.96
C ILE A 81 6.38 4.80 -22.31
N SER A 82 6.08 4.04 -23.37
CA SER A 82 5.95 4.56 -24.74
C SER A 82 4.62 5.26 -25.04
N THR A 83 3.58 5.04 -24.24
CA THR A 83 2.25 5.62 -24.50
C THR A 83 2.32 7.15 -24.52
N PRO A 84 1.88 7.80 -25.61
CA PRO A 84 1.87 9.26 -25.70
C PRO A 84 0.81 9.84 -24.76
N ILE A 85 1.20 10.80 -23.92
CA ILE A 85 0.32 11.44 -22.95
C ILE A 85 0.39 12.95 -23.14
N GLN A 86 -0.75 13.55 -23.49
CA GLN A 86 -0.86 15.00 -23.68
C GLN A 86 -0.99 15.77 -22.35
N SER A 87 -1.64 15.17 -21.35
CA SER A 87 -1.84 15.82 -20.06
C SER A 87 -0.56 15.80 -19.22
N SER A 88 -0.09 16.99 -18.82
CA SER A 88 1.06 17.14 -17.92
C SER A 88 0.89 16.38 -16.61
N THR A 89 -0.32 16.42 -16.02
CA THR A 89 -0.67 15.67 -14.80
C THR A 89 -0.58 14.17 -15.01
N GLN A 90 -1.10 13.64 -16.13
CA GLN A 90 -1.02 12.20 -16.41
C GLN A 90 0.41 11.75 -16.70
N SER A 91 1.18 12.58 -17.41
CA SER A 91 2.61 12.34 -17.67
C SER A 91 3.39 12.28 -16.36
N PHE A 92 3.12 13.19 -15.42
CA PHE A 92 3.70 13.16 -14.08
C PHE A 92 3.32 11.89 -13.31
N ILE A 93 2.05 11.50 -13.32
CA ILE A 93 1.57 10.28 -12.65
C ILE A 93 2.27 9.02 -13.22
N ARG A 94 2.40 8.92 -14.55
CA ARG A 94 3.13 7.84 -15.20
C ARG A 94 4.60 7.85 -14.79
N ASP A 95 5.26 9.00 -14.81
CA ASP A 95 6.68 9.13 -14.49
C ASP A 95 6.96 8.78 -13.02
N LEU A 96 6.07 9.14 -12.08
CA LEU A 96 6.17 8.69 -10.67
C LEU A 96 6.10 7.15 -10.55
N PHE A 97 5.23 6.52 -11.34
CA PHE A 97 5.10 5.06 -11.35
C PHE A 97 6.31 4.38 -11.97
N ILE A 98 6.83 4.90 -13.09
CA ILE A 98 8.05 4.40 -13.72
C ILE A 98 9.24 4.54 -12.77
N PHE A 99 9.42 5.72 -12.17
CA PHE A 99 10.46 5.95 -11.16
C PHE A 99 10.38 4.90 -10.04
N SER A 100 9.17 4.64 -9.53
CA SER A 100 8.94 3.65 -8.49
C SER A 100 9.26 2.23 -8.94
N THR A 101 8.97 1.89 -10.20
CA THR A 101 9.23 0.57 -10.77
C THR A 101 10.73 0.30 -10.90
N PHE A 102 11.52 1.30 -11.32
CA PHE A 102 12.97 1.15 -11.47
C PHE A 102 13.76 1.23 -10.16
N THR A 103 13.20 1.83 -9.11
CA THR A 103 13.90 2.02 -7.82
C THR A 103 13.35 1.15 -6.69
N GLY A 104 12.18 0.54 -6.86
CA GLY A 104 11.48 -0.16 -5.79
C GLY A 104 11.07 0.74 -4.62
N ILE A 105 11.07 2.06 -4.81
CA ILE A 105 10.61 3.00 -3.78
C ILE A 105 9.09 2.88 -3.62
N SER A 106 8.58 2.90 -2.38
CA SER A 106 7.14 2.88 -2.15
C SER A 106 6.58 4.27 -2.36
N TYR A 107 5.29 4.40 -2.69
CA TYR A 107 4.69 5.73 -2.85
C TYR A 107 4.80 6.60 -1.59
N ALA A 108 4.72 5.99 -0.41
CA ALA A 108 4.85 6.70 0.86
C ALA A 108 6.24 7.31 1.04
N ASP A 109 7.28 6.62 0.58
CA ASP A 109 8.67 7.10 0.59
C ASP A 109 8.90 8.11 -0.55
N LEU A 110 8.40 7.81 -1.77
CA LEU A 110 8.50 8.68 -2.96
C LEU A 110 7.98 10.09 -2.69
N LYS A 111 6.82 10.20 -2.01
CA LYS A 111 6.21 11.49 -1.67
C LYS A 111 7.07 12.33 -0.72
N LYS A 112 7.96 11.70 0.06
CA LYS A 112 8.84 12.36 1.02
C LYS A 112 10.29 12.47 0.52
N LEU A 113 10.59 11.87 -0.63
CA LEU A 113 11.92 11.87 -1.20
C LEU A 113 12.37 13.31 -1.45
N SER A 114 13.51 13.66 -0.87
CA SER A 114 14.07 15.00 -0.94
C SER A 114 15.47 14.97 -1.53
N TRP A 115 15.94 16.12 -2.02
CA TRP A 115 17.23 16.20 -2.70
C TRP A 115 18.41 15.86 -1.77
N LYS A 116 18.26 16.03 -0.45
CA LYS A 116 19.25 15.59 0.55
C LYS A 116 19.36 14.06 0.68
N ASP A 117 18.34 13.32 0.24
CA ASP A 117 18.35 11.86 0.23
C ASP A 117 19.05 11.31 -1.02
N ILE A 118 19.47 12.20 -1.95
CA ILE A 118 20.17 11.85 -3.18
C ILE A 118 21.67 12.07 -2.98
N ILE A 119 22.42 10.98 -2.91
CA ILE A 119 23.88 10.99 -2.78
C ILE A 119 24.49 10.87 -4.17
N THR A 120 25.50 11.69 -4.47
CA THR A 120 26.34 11.54 -5.66
C THR A 120 27.73 11.10 -5.23
N GLU A 121 28.19 9.97 -5.74
CA GLU A 121 29.53 9.44 -5.47
C GLU A 121 30.57 10.08 -6.41
N GLU A 122 31.85 9.84 -6.14
CA GLU A 122 32.97 10.39 -6.91
C GLU A 122 32.96 9.95 -8.38
N ASP A 123 32.41 8.76 -8.67
CA ASP A 123 32.23 8.23 -10.02
C ASP A 123 31.05 8.88 -10.78
N GLY A 124 30.35 9.82 -10.14
CA GLY A 124 29.16 10.50 -10.67
C GLY A 124 27.88 9.68 -10.55
N SER A 125 27.94 8.46 -10.01
CA SER A 125 26.76 7.65 -9.78
C SER A 125 25.90 8.24 -8.66
N ARG A 126 24.58 8.09 -8.82
CA ARG A 126 23.60 8.66 -7.88
C ARG A 126 22.84 7.58 -7.16
N TRP A 127 22.55 7.81 -5.89
CA TRP A 127 21.89 6.86 -5.02
C TRP A 127 20.79 7.54 -4.21
N ILE A 128 19.68 6.84 -3.99
CA ILE A 128 18.73 7.19 -2.93
C ILE A 128 19.22 6.54 -1.65
N SER A 129 19.38 7.32 -0.58
CA SER A 129 19.78 6.84 0.74
C SER A 129 18.89 7.46 1.82
N THR A 130 17.89 6.71 2.30
CA THR A 130 16.94 7.21 3.31
C THR A 130 16.21 6.06 4.02
N ASP A 131 15.37 6.38 5.02
CA ASP A 131 14.63 5.38 5.80
C ASP A 131 13.25 5.10 5.23
N ARG A 132 12.88 3.81 5.15
CA ARG A 132 11.52 3.39 4.81
C ARG A 132 10.52 3.91 5.84
N GLN A 133 9.46 4.55 5.38
CA GLN A 133 8.50 5.21 6.25
C GLN A 133 7.76 4.23 7.18
N LYS A 134 7.47 3.02 6.67
CA LYS A 134 6.72 1.96 7.37
C LYS A 134 7.56 1.17 8.37
N THR A 135 8.75 0.74 7.98
CA THR A 135 9.58 -0.20 8.78
C THR A 135 10.77 0.48 9.46
N LYS A 136 11.09 1.72 9.10
CA LYS A 136 12.29 2.46 9.54
C LYS A 136 13.61 1.78 9.14
N THR A 137 13.55 0.87 8.20
CA THR A 137 14.74 0.24 7.64
C THR A 137 15.40 1.21 6.66
N ILE A 138 16.70 1.42 6.80
CA ILE A 138 17.51 2.16 5.84
C ILE A 138 17.43 1.44 4.50
N PHE A 139 17.21 2.18 3.41
CA PHE A 139 17.34 1.64 2.07
C PHE A 139 18.28 2.51 1.23
N HIS A 140 19.14 1.84 0.49
CA HIS A 140 20.16 2.44 -0.36
C HIS A 140 20.04 1.86 -1.77
N VAL A 141 19.66 2.69 -2.76
CA VAL A 141 19.30 2.23 -4.11
C VAL A 141 20.00 3.07 -5.17
N LYS A 142 20.72 2.42 -6.08
CA LYS A 142 21.37 3.08 -7.21
C LYS A 142 20.32 3.60 -8.20
N LEU A 143 20.45 4.85 -8.59
CA LEU A 143 19.61 5.47 -9.61
C LEU A 143 20.18 5.17 -11.00
N LEU A 144 19.41 4.43 -11.78
CA LEU A 144 19.69 4.22 -13.20
C LEU A 144 19.28 5.44 -14.03
N ASN A 145 19.64 5.44 -15.32
CA ASN A 145 19.42 6.56 -16.22
C ASN A 145 17.95 7.04 -16.27
N ILE A 146 16.98 6.13 -16.31
CA ILE A 146 15.55 6.47 -16.38
C ILE A 146 15.09 7.22 -15.12
N PRO A 147 15.27 6.70 -13.88
CA PRO A 147 15.01 7.47 -12.66
C PRO A 147 15.69 8.83 -12.61
N VAL A 148 16.96 8.92 -13.03
CA VAL A 148 17.69 10.20 -13.04
C VAL A 148 17.01 11.20 -13.98
N GLN A 149 16.71 10.81 -15.22
CA GLN A 149 16.02 11.67 -16.19
C GLN A 149 14.67 12.16 -15.68
N ILE A 150 13.88 11.28 -15.06
CA ILE A 150 12.58 11.63 -14.48
C ILE A 150 12.76 12.66 -13.36
N MET A 151 13.68 12.40 -12.43
CA MET A 151 13.96 13.30 -11.31
C MET A 151 14.42 14.70 -11.78
N GLU A 152 15.29 14.76 -12.78
CA GLU A 152 15.74 16.02 -13.37
C GLU A 152 14.61 16.79 -14.08
N ARG A 153 13.73 16.07 -14.79
CA ARG A 153 12.57 16.67 -15.49
C ARG A 153 11.66 17.48 -14.56
N TYR A 154 11.53 17.06 -13.30
CA TYR A 154 10.67 17.71 -12.31
C TYR A 154 11.44 18.59 -11.31
N ARG A 155 12.76 18.79 -11.52
CA ARG A 155 13.60 19.61 -10.64
C ARG A 155 13.06 21.04 -10.56
N GLY A 156 12.95 21.55 -9.33
CA GLY A 156 12.49 22.91 -9.04
C GLY A 156 10.96 23.08 -9.05
N LEU A 157 10.18 22.06 -9.41
CA LEU A 157 8.72 22.15 -9.41
C LEU A 157 8.09 21.82 -8.04
N ALA A 158 8.84 21.15 -7.18
CA ALA A 158 8.40 20.79 -5.83
C ALA A 158 8.79 21.88 -4.82
N THR A 159 7.93 22.10 -3.82
CA THR A 159 8.24 22.98 -2.68
C THR A 159 8.99 22.22 -1.59
N GLY A 160 9.77 22.94 -0.77
CA GLY A 160 10.37 22.40 0.46
C GLY A 160 11.53 21.42 0.25
N GLY A 161 12.22 21.46 -0.90
CA GLY A 161 13.39 20.62 -1.17
C GLY A 161 13.07 19.17 -1.54
N ASN A 162 11.80 18.86 -1.79
CA ASN A 162 11.39 17.55 -2.28
C ASN A 162 11.81 17.33 -3.73
N VAL A 163 11.96 16.06 -4.13
CA VAL A 163 12.26 15.68 -5.51
C VAL A 163 11.03 15.86 -6.41
N PHE A 164 9.85 15.48 -5.92
CA PHE A 164 8.61 15.52 -6.69
C PHE A 164 7.55 16.41 -6.03
N PRO A 165 6.72 17.12 -6.84
CA PRO A 165 5.57 17.83 -6.34
C PRO A 165 4.60 16.92 -5.56
N PRO A 166 3.95 17.43 -4.50
CA PRO A 166 3.07 16.62 -3.68
C PRO A 166 1.81 16.24 -4.46
N MET A 167 1.48 14.95 -4.43
CA MET A 167 0.20 14.42 -4.90
C MET A 167 -0.37 13.45 -3.86
N SER A 168 -1.67 13.19 -3.89
CA SER A 168 -2.27 12.13 -3.07
C SER A 168 -2.20 10.77 -3.77
N LEU A 169 -2.07 9.69 -2.99
CA LEU A 169 -2.10 8.33 -3.52
C LEU A 169 -3.42 8.04 -4.25
N GLY A 170 -4.53 8.62 -3.79
CA GLY A 170 -5.82 8.51 -4.47
C GLY A 170 -5.79 9.07 -5.89
N GLN A 171 -5.25 10.27 -6.07
CA GLN A 171 -5.10 10.90 -7.39
C GLN A 171 -4.18 10.10 -8.31
N VAL A 172 -3.03 9.65 -7.80
CA VAL A 172 -2.08 8.82 -8.56
C VAL A 172 -2.75 7.52 -9.02
N ASN A 173 -3.44 6.81 -8.12
CA ASN A 173 -4.12 5.56 -8.47
C ASN A 173 -5.26 5.75 -9.48
N VAL A 174 -6.01 6.85 -9.38
CA VAL A 174 -7.06 7.17 -10.36
C VAL A 174 -6.46 7.55 -11.71
N GLY A 175 -5.34 8.29 -11.72
CA GLY A 175 -4.64 8.65 -12.94
C GLY A 175 -4.02 7.45 -13.64
N LEU A 176 -3.33 6.57 -12.91
CA LEU A 176 -2.72 5.37 -13.51
C LEU A 176 -3.73 4.49 -14.25
N LYS A 177 -4.95 4.35 -13.71
CA LYS A 177 -6.04 3.61 -14.38
C LYS A 177 -6.56 4.24 -15.68
N LYS A 178 -6.17 5.47 -15.99
CA LYS A 178 -6.50 6.16 -17.25
C LYS A 178 -5.39 6.03 -18.28
N VAL A 179 -4.18 5.67 -17.85
CA VAL A 179 -2.97 5.57 -18.67
C VAL A 179 -2.63 4.12 -19.00
N ALA A 180 -3.05 3.18 -18.14
CA ALA A 180 -2.92 1.74 -18.29
C ALA A 180 -4.24 1.09 -18.76
#